data_AF-A0A8S3QHE0-F1
#
_entry.id   AF-A0A8S3QHE0-F1
#
_cell.length_a   1.000
_cell.length_b   1.000
_cell.length_c   1.000
_cell.angle_alpha   90.00
_cell.angle_beta   90.00
_cell.angle_gamma   90.00
#
_symmetry.space_group_name_H-M   'P 1'
#
loop_
_entity.id
_entity.type
_entity.pdbx_description
1 polymer ?
#
loop_
_entity_poly.entity_id
_entity_poly.type
_entity_poly.pdbx_seq_one_letter_code
_entity_poly.pdbx_strand_id
1 'polypeptide(L)'
;MANPLFQKSKEETLEYDAYIAYCEGDYKWVYGPLRSFLEERRNYKLLLSDRGDGDVRPGQNRLAISNSISKCKKMILIISNEFVNNEWASYEATVGIEHFIGLQAKIIVISLESITKSEIPQCVMQMVSLDANDHIRKTDTLNENNIFWKTLDLAMKR
;
A
#
# COMPACT_ATOMS: atom_id res chain seq x y z
N MET A 1 22.45 -21.61 -30.69
CA MET A 1 21.06 -21.97 -30.37
C MET A 1 20.64 -21.11 -29.19
N ALA A 2 19.85 -20.07 -29.43
CA ALA A 2 19.40 -19.16 -28.38
C ALA A 2 18.25 -19.82 -27.59
N ASN A 3 18.33 -19.75 -26.26
CA ASN A 3 17.31 -20.27 -25.35
C ASN A 3 16.01 -19.46 -25.51
N PRO A 4 14.84 -20.09 -25.82
CA PRO A 4 13.61 -19.36 -26.11
C PRO A 4 12.84 -18.86 -24.88
N LEU A 5 13.39 -18.94 -23.66
CA LEU A 5 12.62 -18.68 -22.44
C LEU A 5 12.31 -17.22 -22.11
N PHE A 6 12.67 -16.25 -22.95
CA PHE A 6 12.27 -14.87 -22.75
C PHE A 6 11.84 -14.21 -24.06
N GLN A 7 10.64 -14.56 -24.53
CA GLN A 7 9.93 -13.71 -25.48
C GLN A 7 8.44 -13.57 -25.15
N LYS A 8 8.19 -12.48 -24.41
CA LYS A 8 7.21 -11.42 -24.65
C LYS A 8 5.76 -11.54 -24.12
N SER A 9 5.40 -10.43 -23.47
CA SER A 9 4.11 -9.72 -23.41
C SER A 9 2.93 -10.45 -22.78
N LYS A 10 2.74 -10.21 -21.49
CA LYS A 10 1.45 -9.68 -21.05
C LYS A 10 1.73 -8.22 -20.72
N GLU A 11 1.11 -7.29 -21.46
CA GLU A 11 0.61 -6.12 -20.75
C GLU A 11 -0.27 -6.72 -19.66
N GLU A 12 0.27 -6.89 -18.45
CA GLU A 12 -0.58 -7.03 -17.28
C GLU A 12 -1.36 -5.72 -17.29
N THR A 13 -2.57 -5.78 -17.82
CA THR A 13 -3.47 -4.66 -17.82
C THR A 13 -3.55 -4.24 -16.38
N LEU A 14 -3.04 -3.06 -16.06
CA LEU A 14 -3.10 -2.52 -14.70
C LEU A 14 -4.58 -2.30 -14.38
N GLU A 15 -5.19 -3.32 -13.77
CA GLU A 15 -6.62 -3.42 -13.48
C GLU A 15 -7.03 -2.46 -12.36
N TYR A 16 -6.09 -2.19 -11.45
CA TYR A 16 -6.30 -1.40 -10.24
C TYR A 16 -5.39 -0.17 -10.21
N ASP A 17 -5.91 0.93 -9.70
CA ASP A 17 -5.18 2.18 -9.55
C ASP A 17 -4.22 2.16 -8.36
N ALA A 18 -4.53 1.39 -7.31
CA ALA A 18 -3.61 1.17 -6.20
C ALA A 18 -3.84 -0.17 -5.48
N TYR A 19 -2.73 -0.77 -5.04
CA TYR A 19 -2.68 -1.82 -4.03
C TYR A 19 -2.67 -1.18 -2.64
N ILE A 20 -3.53 -1.63 -1.73
CA ILE A 20 -3.59 -1.13 -0.36
C ILE A 20 -3.02 -2.19 0.58
N ALA A 21 -1.82 -1.96 1.11
CA ALA A 21 -1.24 -2.77 2.17
C ALA A 21 -1.62 -2.17 3.53
N TYR A 22 -2.37 -2.91 4.34
CA TYR A 22 -2.85 -2.47 5.66
C TYR A 22 -2.92 -3.67 6.63
N CYS A 23 -2.94 -3.39 7.94
CA CYS A 23 -3.16 -4.41 8.97
C CYS A 23 -4.67 -4.61 9.21
N GLU A 24 -5.10 -5.81 9.62
CA GLU A 24 -6.53 -6.11 9.85
C GLU A 24 -7.19 -5.14 10.84
N GLY A 25 -6.47 -4.71 11.88
CA GLY A 25 -6.97 -3.72 12.85
C GLY A 25 -7.43 -2.40 12.21
N ASP A 26 -6.89 -2.05 11.05
CA ASP A 26 -7.21 -0.83 10.31
C ASP A 26 -8.41 -0.99 9.36
N TYR A 27 -9.02 -2.17 9.32
CA TYR A 27 -10.15 -2.51 8.43
C TYR A 27 -11.24 -1.44 8.44
N LYS A 28 -11.65 -0.96 9.61
CA LYS A 28 -12.73 0.04 9.72
C LYS A 28 -12.37 1.35 9.03
N TRP A 29 -11.12 1.79 9.12
CA TRP A 29 -10.67 3.02 8.48
C TRP A 29 -10.47 2.83 6.97
N VAL A 30 -9.92 1.68 6.58
CA VAL A 30 -9.70 1.36 5.16
C VAL A 30 -11.04 1.18 4.42
N TYR A 31 -11.95 0.37 4.95
CA TYR A 31 -13.24 0.09 4.30
C TYR A 31 -14.27 1.21 4.45
N GLY A 32 -14.11 2.08 5.46
CA GLY A 32 -14.95 3.26 5.63
C GLY A 32 -14.36 4.46 4.88
N PRO A 33 -13.71 5.39 5.61
CA PRO A 33 -13.32 6.69 5.06
C PRO A 33 -12.41 6.61 3.82
N LEU A 34 -11.43 5.69 3.79
CA LEU A 34 -10.50 5.61 2.66
C LEU A 34 -11.21 5.18 1.36
N ARG A 35 -11.95 4.07 1.40
CA ARG A 35 -12.72 3.59 0.23
C ARG A 35 -13.80 4.58 -0.20
N SER A 36 -14.57 5.13 0.74
CA SER A 36 -15.57 6.13 0.38
C SER A 36 -14.96 7.37 -0.27
N PHE A 37 -13.73 7.75 0.09
CA PHE A 37 -13.04 8.83 -0.60
C PHE A 37 -12.52 8.41 -1.99
N LEU A 38 -11.77 7.32 -2.08
CA LEU A 38 -11.05 6.94 -3.29
C LEU A 38 -11.93 6.25 -4.33
N GLU A 39 -12.79 5.32 -3.93
CA GLU A 39 -13.65 4.58 -4.85
C GLU A 39 -14.93 5.36 -5.14
N GLU A 40 -15.69 5.78 -4.12
CA GLU A 40 -17.01 6.39 -4.35
C GLU A 40 -16.90 7.83 -4.90
N ARG A 41 -16.02 8.66 -4.32
CA ARG A 41 -15.91 10.09 -4.71
C ARG A 41 -14.90 10.37 -5.82
N ARG A 42 -13.93 9.48 -6.03
CA ARG A 42 -12.85 9.66 -7.01
C ARG A 42 -12.80 8.58 -8.10
N ASN A 43 -13.60 7.53 -7.96
CA ASN A 43 -13.73 6.46 -8.97
C ASN A 43 -12.41 5.73 -9.26
N TYR A 44 -11.53 5.63 -8.26
CA TYR A 44 -10.36 4.76 -8.32
C TYR A 44 -10.76 3.31 -8.07
N LYS A 45 -10.06 2.37 -8.70
CA LYS A 45 -10.18 0.94 -8.43
C LYS A 45 -9.08 0.50 -7.47
N LEU A 46 -9.44 0.04 -6.28
CA LEU A 46 -8.47 -0.38 -5.28
C LEU A 46 -8.41 -1.91 -5.20
N LEU A 47 -7.20 -2.45 -5.06
CA LEU A 47 -7.00 -3.84 -4.64
C LEU A 47 -6.50 -3.82 -3.21
N LEU A 48 -7.28 -4.38 -2.29
CA LEU A 48 -6.94 -4.44 -0.87
C LEU A 48 -6.11 -5.69 -0.62
N SER A 49 -5.12 -5.61 0.27
CA SER A 49 -4.47 -6.81 0.78
C SER A 49 -5.53 -7.74 1.37
N ASP A 50 -5.49 -9.00 0.92
CA ASP A 50 -6.38 -10.02 1.45
C ASP A 50 -6.14 -10.11 2.95
N ARG A 51 -7.25 -9.98 3.70
CA ARG A 51 -7.32 -9.79 5.16
C ARG A 51 -6.21 -10.57 5.86
N GLY A 52 -5.33 -9.84 6.53
CA GLY A 52 -4.33 -10.38 7.44
C GLY A 52 -4.96 -10.71 8.78
N ASP A 53 -5.91 -11.65 8.82
CA ASP A 53 -6.04 -12.46 10.03
C ASP A 53 -4.64 -13.01 10.27
N GLY A 54 -4.02 -12.66 11.40
CA GLY A 54 -2.58 -12.75 11.68
C GLY A 54 -1.95 -14.15 11.59
N ASP A 55 -2.66 -15.13 11.03
CA ASP A 55 -2.17 -16.42 10.61
C ASP A 55 -1.77 -16.40 9.13
N VAL A 56 -0.63 -17.01 8.82
CA VAL A 56 -0.28 -17.37 7.43
C VAL A 56 -1.39 -18.26 6.89
N ARG A 57 -2.30 -17.68 6.10
CA ARG A 57 -3.39 -18.44 5.49
C ARG A 57 -2.81 -19.49 4.53
N PRO A 58 -3.29 -20.75 4.56
CA PRO A 58 -2.88 -21.76 3.59
C PRO A 58 -3.09 -21.25 2.16
N GLY A 59 -1.99 -21.03 1.43
CA GLY A 59 -2.01 -20.51 0.06
C GLY A 59 -1.58 -19.05 -0.09
N GLN A 60 -1.52 -18.27 1.00
CA GLN A 60 -0.96 -16.92 0.97
C GLN A 60 0.56 -17.02 1.02
N ASN A 61 1.19 -16.79 -0.13
CA ASN A 61 2.64 -16.83 -0.29
C ASN A 61 3.11 -15.65 -1.14
N ARG A 62 4.43 -15.50 -1.27
CA ARG A 62 5.02 -14.43 -2.08
C ARG A 62 4.43 -14.35 -3.49
N LEU A 63 4.12 -15.48 -4.14
CA LEU A 63 3.55 -15.48 -5.49
C LEU A 63 2.13 -14.90 -5.51
N ALA A 64 1.29 -15.21 -4.51
CA ALA A 64 -0.06 -14.65 -4.39
C ALA A 64 -0.02 -13.12 -4.19
N ILE A 65 0.89 -12.66 -3.32
CA ILE A 65 1.14 -11.23 -3.08
C ILE A 65 1.61 -10.56 -4.38
N SER A 66 2.63 -11.12 -5.03
CA SER A 66 3.16 -10.60 -6.31
C SER A 66 2.12 -10.54 -7.42
N ASN A 67 1.27 -11.56 -7.56
CA ASN A 67 0.20 -11.60 -8.58
C ASN A 67 -0.88 -10.52 -8.35
N SER A 68 -1.08 -10.12 -7.09
CA SER A 68 -2.02 -9.06 -6.74
C SER A 68 -1.39 -7.70 -7.04
N ILE A 69 -0.16 -7.50 -6.58
CA ILE A 69 0.61 -6.27 -6.78
C ILE A 69 0.83 -5.99 -8.28
N SER A 70 1.13 -7.01 -9.09
CA SER A 70 1.44 -6.82 -10.52
C SER A 70 0.28 -6.23 -11.34
N LYS A 71 -0.95 -6.29 -10.81
CA LYS A 71 -2.16 -5.71 -11.42
C LYS A 71 -2.41 -4.25 -11.02
N CYS A 72 -1.55 -3.68 -10.18
CA CYS A 72 -1.77 -2.38 -9.55
C CYS A 72 -0.76 -1.34 -10.07
N LYS A 73 -1.23 -0.11 -10.30
CA LYS A 73 -0.36 1.00 -10.79
C LYS A 73 0.54 1.58 -9.70
N LYS A 74 0.09 1.53 -8.45
CA LYS A 74 0.70 2.19 -7.29
C LYS A 74 0.48 1.37 -6.03
N MET A 75 1.21 1.72 -4.97
CA MET A 75 0.97 1.22 -3.62
C MET A 75 0.47 2.34 -2.72
N ILE A 76 -0.47 2.02 -1.85
CA ILE A 76 -0.75 2.77 -0.62
C ILE A 76 -0.41 1.86 0.56
N LEU A 77 0.57 2.25 1.36
CA LEU A 77 0.95 1.58 2.59
C LEU A 77 0.31 2.30 3.78
N ILE A 78 -0.50 1.60 4.56
CA ILE A 78 -1.10 2.11 5.79
C ILE A 78 -0.22 1.65 6.96
N ILE A 79 0.34 2.62 7.69
CA ILE A 79 1.12 2.39 8.91
C ILE A 79 0.26 2.79 10.10
N SER A 80 0.10 1.84 11.02
CA SER A 80 -0.63 1.98 12.27
C SER A 80 0.11 1.31 13.43
N ASN A 81 -0.34 1.52 14.67
CA ASN A 81 0.17 0.77 15.82
C ASN A 81 -0.03 -0.75 15.67
N GLU A 82 -1.08 -1.17 14.96
CA GLU A 82 -1.32 -2.58 14.66
C GLU A 82 -0.38 -3.10 13.56
N PHE A 83 -0.02 -2.24 12.60
CA PHE A 83 0.96 -2.59 11.56
C PHE A 83 2.35 -2.86 12.14
N VAL A 84 2.85 -1.97 13.00
CA VAL A 84 4.24 -2.06 13.50
C VAL A 84 4.51 -3.33 14.31
N ASN A 85 3.46 -3.91 14.89
CA ASN A 85 3.54 -5.14 15.68
C ASN A 85 3.17 -6.40 14.88
N ASN A 86 2.82 -6.28 13.59
CA ASN A 86 2.37 -7.39 12.76
C ASN A 86 3.45 -7.79 11.74
N GLU A 87 4.10 -8.92 11.99
CA GLU A 87 5.18 -9.44 11.13
C GLU A 87 4.70 -9.76 9.72
N TRP A 88 3.48 -10.29 9.57
CA TRP A 88 2.91 -10.60 8.26
C TRP A 88 2.64 -9.33 7.44
N ALA A 89 2.01 -8.32 8.06
CA ALA A 89 1.77 -7.03 7.43
C ALA A 89 3.08 -6.37 6.99
N SER A 90 4.12 -6.47 7.83
CA SER A 90 5.47 -5.97 7.53
C SER A 90 6.15 -6.72 6.38
N TYR A 91 6.00 -8.05 6.34
CA TYR A 91 6.50 -8.90 5.26
C TYR A 91 5.82 -8.57 3.93
N GLU A 92 4.49 -8.53 3.92
CA GLU A 92 3.70 -8.22 2.73
C GLU A 92 4.01 -6.82 2.20
N ALA A 93 4.10 -5.83 3.10
CA ALA A 93 4.52 -4.48 2.75
C ALA A 93 5.90 -4.47 2.11
N THR A 94 6.86 -5.23 2.67
CA THR A 94 8.22 -5.33 2.11
C THR A 94 8.19 -5.90 0.68
N VAL A 95 7.44 -6.98 0.43
CA VAL A 95 7.28 -7.55 -0.93
C VAL A 95 6.66 -6.52 -1.89
N GLY A 96 5.64 -5.79 -1.44
CA GLY A 96 5.04 -4.68 -2.19
C GLY A 96 6.04 -3.59 -2.54
N ILE A 97 6.74 -3.08 -1.53
CA ILE A 97 7.70 -1.99 -1.68
C ILE A 97 8.82 -2.38 -2.65
N GLU A 98 9.41 -3.58 -2.51
CA GLU A 98 10.42 -4.09 -3.44
C GLU A 98 9.93 -4.07 -4.89
N HIS A 99 8.70 -4.52 -5.12
CA HIS A 99 8.10 -4.56 -6.45
C HIS A 99 7.91 -3.15 -7.03
N PHE A 100 7.27 -2.24 -6.30
CA PHE A 100 6.97 -0.90 -6.81
C PHE A 100 8.23 -0.04 -6.97
N ILE A 101 9.23 -0.18 -6.10
CA ILE A 101 10.55 0.44 -6.31
C ILE A 101 11.21 -0.08 -7.59
N GLY A 102 11.16 -1.39 -7.82
CA GLY A 102 11.71 -2.02 -9.03
C GLY A 102 11.06 -1.49 -10.32
N LEU A 103 9.78 -1.10 -10.26
CA LEU A 103 9.06 -0.48 -11.37
C LEU A 103 9.19 1.05 -11.44
N GLN A 104 9.91 1.68 -10.49
CA GLN A 104 9.88 3.13 -10.28
C GLN A 104 8.45 3.69 -10.13
N ALA A 105 7.55 2.84 -9.65
CA ALA A 105 6.16 3.16 -9.42
C ALA A 105 5.98 3.79 -8.04
N LYS A 106 4.87 4.51 -7.89
CA LYS A 106 4.65 5.35 -6.72
C LYS A 106 4.20 4.54 -5.51
N ILE A 107 4.80 4.85 -4.36
CA ILE A 107 4.40 4.34 -3.04
C ILE A 107 3.94 5.53 -2.21
N ILE A 108 2.68 5.50 -1.78
CA ILE A 108 2.08 6.49 -0.89
C ILE A 108 2.02 5.88 0.50
N VAL A 109 2.60 6.53 1.50
CA VAL A 109 2.54 6.08 2.89
C VAL A 109 1.50 6.90 3.63
N ILE A 110 0.61 6.25 4.36
CA ILE A 110 -0.36 6.88 5.24
C ILE A 110 -0.12 6.41 6.67
N SER A 111 0.22 7.33 7.57
CA SER A 111 0.27 7.03 9.02
C SER A 111 -1.07 7.37 9.67
N LEU A 112 -1.75 6.39 10.27
CA LEU A 112 -3.04 6.60 10.95
C LEU A 112 -2.91 7.18 12.35
N GLU A 113 -1.81 6.88 13.03
CA GLU A 113 -1.46 7.44 14.33
C GLU A 113 -0.11 8.18 14.30
N SER A 114 0.24 8.82 15.41
CA SER A 114 1.55 9.43 15.61
C SER A 114 2.60 8.35 15.88
N ILE A 115 3.11 7.75 14.80
CA ILE A 115 4.13 6.71 14.86
C ILE A 115 5.51 7.32 14.60
N THR A 116 6.46 7.00 15.46
CA THR A 116 7.85 7.42 15.31
C THR A 116 8.59 6.50 14.34
N LYS A 117 9.62 7.03 13.68
CA LYS A 117 10.45 6.25 12.74
C LYS A 117 11.08 5.01 13.39
N SER A 118 11.35 5.05 14.69
CA SER A 118 11.93 3.94 15.45
C SER A 118 10.96 2.79 15.72
N GLU A 119 9.66 3.04 15.63
CA GLU A 119 8.63 2.00 15.83
C GLU A 119 8.36 1.21 14.54
N ILE A 120 8.66 1.79 13.38
CA ILE A 120 8.39 1.16 12.10
C ILE A 120 9.47 0.10 11.82
N PRO A 121 9.09 -1.11 11.35
CA PRO A 121 10.03 -2.16 10.99
C PRO A 121 11.17 -1.64 10.10
N GLN A 122 12.41 -1.96 10.50
CA GLN A 122 13.61 -1.42 9.85
C GLN A 122 13.66 -1.70 8.34
N CYS A 123 13.17 -2.85 7.89
CA CYS A 123 13.09 -3.20 6.47
C CYS A 123 12.20 -2.22 5.68
N VAL A 124 11.03 -1.85 6.22
CA VAL A 124 10.11 -0.90 5.61
C VAL A 124 10.71 0.51 5.64
N MET A 125 11.29 0.90 6.79
CA MET A 125 11.95 2.21 6.97
C MET A 125 13.10 2.44 5.99
N GLN A 126 13.87 1.40 5.66
CA GLN A 126 15.00 1.51 4.74
C GLN A 126 14.58 1.65 3.29
N MET A 127 13.38 1.16 2.93
CA MET A 127 12.90 1.16 1.56
C MET A 127 12.01 2.36 1.23
N VAL A 128 11.35 2.96 2.23
CA VAL A 128 10.42 4.07 2.00
C VAL A 128 10.86 5.35 2.70
N SER A 129 10.93 6.44 1.94
CA SER A 129 11.25 7.75 2.50
C SER A 129 10.02 8.37 3.16
N LEU A 130 10.02 8.39 4.50
CA LEU A 130 8.97 9.04 5.31
C LEU A 130 9.09 10.58 5.37
N ASP A 131 10.11 11.15 4.74
CA ASP A 131 10.27 12.60 4.61
C ASP A 131 9.83 13.10 3.22
N ALA A 132 9.38 12.19 2.35
CA ALA A 132 8.89 12.53 1.02
C ALA A 132 7.45 13.07 1.05
N ASN A 133 7.10 13.85 0.02
CA ASN A 133 5.74 14.39 -0.18
C ASN A 133 4.64 13.33 -0.30
N ASP A 134 5.01 12.06 -0.44
CA ASP A 134 4.10 10.93 -0.56
C ASP A 134 3.89 10.19 0.78
N HIS A 135 4.48 10.70 1.87
CA HIS A 135 4.10 10.34 3.24
C HIS A 135 3.07 11.33 3.78
N ILE A 136 1.87 10.81 4.07
CA ILE A 136 0.71 11.56 4.52
C ILE A 136 0.37 11.09 5.94
N ARG A 137 0.24 12.04 6.87
CA ARG A 137 -0.18 11.72 8.25
C ARG A 137 -1.66 12.03 8.40
N LYS A 138 -2.41 11.10 8.97
CA LYS A 138 -3.78 11.35 9.42
C LYS A 138 -3.76 12.39 10.54
N THR A 139 -4.79 13.22 10.57
CA THR A 139 -4.89 14.37 11.47
C THR A 139 -6.27 14.41 12.11
N ASP A 140 -6.33 15.03 13.29
CA ASP A 140 -7.53 14.98 14.15
C ASP A 140 -8.43 16.21 14.02
N THR A 141 -7.93 17.31 13.43
CA THR A 141 -8.73 18.52 13.24
C THR A 141 -9.43 18.53 11.87
N LEU A 142 -10.58 19.21 11.78
CA LEU A 142 -11.37 19.27 10.55
C LEU A 142 -10.60 19.90 9.36
N ASN A 143 -9.84 20.97 9.62
CA ASN A 143 -9.05 21.63 8.58
C ASN A 143 -7.91 20.74 8.09
N GLU A 144 -7.21 20.08 9.01
CA GLU A 144 -6.14 19.16 8.64
C GLU A 144 -6.67 17.91 7.95
N ASN A 145 -7.88 17.45 8.29
CA ASN A 145 -8.54 16.33 7.61
C ASN A 145 -8.85 16.70 6.15
N ASN A 146 -9.26 17.94 5.86
CA ASN A 146 -9.41 18.41 4.48
C ASN A 146 -8.06 18.43 3.72
N ILE A 147 -6.98 18.83 4.39
CA ILE A 147 -5.63 18.80 3.83
C ILE A 147 -5.20 17.37 3.54
N PHE A 148 -5.46 16.43 4.45
CA PHE A 148 -5.18 15.01 4.30
C PHE A 148 -5.78 14.44 3.00
N TRP A 149 -7.10 14.59 2.81
CA TRP A 149 -7.77 14.06 1.63
C TRP A 149 -7.34 14.74 0.33
N LYS A 150 -7.08 16.05 0.37
CA LYS A 150 -6.56 16.80 -0.78
C LYS A 150 -5.16 16.32 -1.18
N THR A 151 -4.28 16.12 -0.21
CA THR A 151 -2.92 15.60 -0.43
C THR A 151 -2.98 14.17 -0.98
N LEU A 152 -3.86 13.32 -0.45
CA LEU A 152 -4.06 11.97 -0.97
C LEU A 152 -4.56 11.97 -2.43
N ASP A 153 -5.53 12.82 -2.77
CA ASP A 153 -6.03 12.98 -4.13
C ASP A 153 -4.93 13.45 -5.10
N LEU A 154 -4.08 14.40 -4.66
CA LEU A 154 -2.92 14.84 -5.44
C LEU A 154 -1.88 13.72 -5.59
N ALA A 155 -1.63 12.95 -4.53
CA ALA A 155 -0.69 11.85 -4.55
C ALA A 155 -1.14 10.75 -5.52
N MET A 156 -2.45 10.50 -5.62
CA MET A 156 -3.05 9.54 -6.55
C MET A 156 -3.03 9.97 -8.01
N LYS A 157 -3.11 11.28 -8.30
CA LYS A 157 -3.10 11.84 -9.67
C LYS A 157 -1.72 11.88 -10.33
N ARG A 158 -0.66 12.04 -9.54
CA ARG A 158 0.73 12.01 -10.00
C ARG A 158 1.14 10.61 -10.43
#